data_AF-A0A7W5ALX0-F1
#
_entry.id   AF-A0A7W5ALX0-F1
#
_cell.length_a   1.000
_cell.length_b   1.000
_cell.length_c   1.000
_cell.angle_alpha   90.00
_cell.angle_beta   90.00
_cell.angle_gamma   90.00
#
_symmetry.space_group_name_H-M   'P 1'
#
loop_
_entity.id
_entity.type
_entity.pdbx_description
1 polymer ?
#
loop_
_entity_poly.entity_id
_entity_poly.type
_entity_poly.pdbx_seq_one_letter_code
_entity_poly.pdbx_strand_id
1 'polypeptide(L)'
;MGSLGWAVVLSVLSAAAYAGAAVAQERLAGRGHRGRSRWAVALLLTAAGVALHVLALNFGTVAVVQALGTLTLLFALPIQVIRYHTRLSRAAWLEAAMTVAGLALILSLSVESEAPALLTEPAVEVVGAITAGVVFACSLAGWRSGPRMRAVLLAAAAGAAFGIASVLSKAVLAAFTTGGLAAVSVTAATLVGAFSVTGYAIGQLSYRGAGLAAPLATVSVTNPLVAAFAGALLFEERARFGAAGLVAVGAAALIMGWGVVGLARRSAASSGTGVPEPVRGPGGEGR
;
A
#
# COMPACT_ATOMS: atom_id res chain seq x y z
N MET A 1 5.93 -21.02 -16.66
CA MET A 1 5.00 -20.23 -15.83
C MET A 1 4.41 -19.14 -16.71
N GLY A 2 3.08 -18.93 -16.70
CA GLY A 2 2.47 -17.80 -17.42
C GLY A 2 2.82 -16.45 -16.77
N SER A 3 2.59 -15.35 -17.48
CA SER A 3 2.85 -13.97 -16.99
C SER A 3 2.25 -13.73 -15.60
N LEU A 4 0.98 -14.10 -15.39
CA LEU A 4 0.31 -14.00 -14.09
C LEU A 4 1.04 -14.75 -12.97
N GLY A 5 1.68 -15.89 -13.26
CA GLY A 5 2.46 -16.64 -12.29
C GLY A 5 3.67 -15.84 -11.78
N TRP A 6 4.36 -15.12 -12.67
CA TRP A 6 5.44 -14.22 -12.28
C TRP A 6 4.95 -13.02 -11.47
N ALA A 7 3.82 -12.41 -11.86
CA ALA A 7 3.20 -11.33 -11.10
C ALA A 7 2.90 -11.77 -9.66
N VAL A 8 2.33 -12.97 -9.49
CA VAL A 8 2.03 -13.54 -8.17
C VAL A 8 3.30 -13.76 -7.37
N VAL A 9 4.30 -14.45 -7.93
CA VAL A 9 5.55 -14.76 -7.21
C VAL A 9 6.27 -13.48 -6.78
N LEU A 10 6.47 -12.53 -7.69
CA LEU A 10 7.17 -11.29 -7.42
C LEU A 10 6.42 -10.43 -6.40
N SER A 11 5.09 -10.34 -6.51
CA SER A 11 4.27 -9.58 -5.55
C SER A 11 4.27 -10.22 -4.16
N VAL A 12 4.22 -11.55 -4.07
CA VAL A 12 4.31 -12.26 -2.78
C VAL A 12 5.67 -12.04 -2.12
N LEU A 13 6.76 -12.13 -2.89
CA LEU A 13 8.11 -11.83 -2.39
C LEU A 13 8.25 -10.36 -1.96
N SER A 14 7.68 -9.43 -2.74
CA SER A 14 7.62 -8.02 -2.38
C SER A 14 6.87 -7.80 -1.06
N ALA A 15 5.69 -8.38 -0.92
CA ALA A 15 4.87 -8.29 0.29
C ALA A 15 5.59 -8.87 1.52
N ALA A 16 6.29 -9.99 1.37
CA ALA A 16 7.10 -10.58 2.43
C ALA A 16 8.29 -9.66 2.82
N ALA A 17 8.96 -9.05 1.83
CA ALA A 17 10.03 -8.09 2.09
C ALA A 17 9.53 -6.86 2.85
N TYR A 18 8.41 -6.27 2.44
CA TYR A 18 7.77 -5.17 3.17
C TYR A 18 7.34 -5.56 4.58
N ALA A 19 6.77 -6.75 4.77
CA ALA A 19 6.38 -7.23 6.10
C ALA A 19 7.61 -7.38 7.02
N GLY A 20 8.71 -7.91 6.48
CA GLY A 20 10.00 -7.98 7.17
C GLY A 20 10.56 -6.59 7.51
N ALA A 21 10.48 -5.64 6.58
CA ALA A 21 10.90 -4.26 6.81
C ALA A 21 10.10 -3.61 7.95
N ALA A 22 8.77 -3.77 7.96
CA ALA A 22 7.89 -3.26 8.99
C ALA A 22 8.26 -3.80 10.39
N VAL A 23 8.53 -5.11 10.50
CA VAL A 23 8.97 -5.73 11.76
C VAL A 23 10.35 -5.23 12.19
N ALA A 24 11.27 -5.00 11.24
CA ALA A 24 12.57 -4.41 11.53
C ALA A 24 12.45 -2.96 12.03
N GLN A 25 11.54 -2.18 11.47
CA GLN A 25 11.24 -0.80 11.89
C GLN A 25 10.59 -0.73 13.27
N GLU A 26 9.63 -1.61 13.58
CA GLU A 26 9.01 -1.70 14.91
C GLU A 26 10.06 -1.94 16.00
N ARG A 27 11.05 -2.81 15.72
CA ARG A 27 12.16 -3.09 16.66
C ARG A 27 13.08 -1.89 16.89
N LEU A 28 13.23 -1.01 15.90
CA LEU A 28 14.03 0.21 16.03
C LEU A 28 13.29 1.24 16.89
N ALA A 29 11.96 1.35 16.73
CA ALA A 29 11.13 2.24 17.53
C ALA A 29 11.17 1.86 19.03
N GLY A 30 11.10 0.56 19.35
CA GLY A 30 11.06 0.09 20.74
C GLY A 30 12.39 0.08 21.50
N ARG A 31 13.55 0.19 20.83
CA ARG A 31 14.88 0.14 21.48
C ARG A 31 15.70 1.43 21.36
N GLY A 32 15.11 2.49 20.79
CA GLY A 32 15.81 3.71 20.40
C GLY A 32 16.74 3.47 19.20
N HIS A 33 17.22 4.57 18.59
CA HIS A 33 18.00 4.60 17.32
C HIS A 33 19.37 3.90 17.36
N ARG A 34 19.68 3.05 18.35
CA ARG A 34 21.00 2.44 18.59
C ARG A 34 21.36 1.27 17.65
N GLY A 35 20.83 1.22 16.43
CA GLY A 35 21.01 0.07 15.54
C GLY A 35 21.19 0.43 14.07
N ARG A 36 22.34 1.00 13.69
CA ARG A 36 22.69 1.32 12.28
C ARG A 36 22.52 0.12 11.34
N SER A 37 22.91 -1.08 11.80
CA SER A 37 22.76 -2.32 11.03
C SER A 37 21.29 -2.73 10.85
N ARG A 38 20.45 -2.57 11.87
CA ARG A 38 19.01 -2.89 11.80
C ARG A 38 18.24 -1.90 10.95
N TRP A 39 18.62 -0.62 10.99
CA TRP A 39 18.09 0.39 10.10
C TRP A 39 18.45 0.09 8.64
N ALA A 40 19.70 -0.31 8.37
CA ALA A 40 20.12 -0.74 7.05
C ALA A 40 19.33 -1.96 6.55
N VAL A 41 19.07 -2.95 7.42
CA VAL A 41 18.23 -4.12 7.06
C VAL A 41 16.80 -3.69 6.70
N ALA A 42 16.17 -2.81 7.50
CA ALA A 42 14.84 -2.30 7.19
C ALA A 42 14.82 -1.55 5.84
N LEU A 43 15.83 -0.72 5.58
CA LEU A 43 15.97 0.02 4.33
C LEU A 43 16.16 -0.92 3.14
N LEU A 44 17.03 -1.93 3.26
CA LEU A 44 17.28 -2.92 2.21
C LEU A 44 16.03 -3.75 1.90
N LEU A 45 15.29 -4.18 2.92
CA LEU A 45 14.04 -4.93 2.75
C LEU A 45 12.97 -4.07 2.06
N THR A 46 12.85 -2.79 2.44
CA THR A 46 11.96 -1.85 1.75
C THR A 46 12.37 -1.68 0.28
N ALA A 47 13.66 -1.45 0.01
CA ALA A 47 14.17 -1.29 -1.35
C ALA A 47 13.93 -2.54 -2.20
N ALA A 48 14.18 -3.73 -1.65
CA ALA A 48 13.88 -5.01 -2.30
C ALA A 48 12.37 -5.16 -2.56
N GLY A 49 11.53 -4.81 -1.59
CA GLY A 49 10.07 -4.79 -1.72
C GLY A 49 9.61 -3.91 -2.87
N VAL A 50 10.09 -2.66 -2.94
CA VAL A 50 9.81 -1.73 -4.04
C VAL A 50 10.26 -2.30 -5.38
N ALA A 51 11.50 -2.80 -5.48
CA ALA A 51 12.03 -3.33 -6.73
C ALA A 51 11.21 -4.54 -7.24
N LEU A 52 10.88 -5.48 -6.34
CA LEU A 52 10.06 -6.64 -6.67
C LEU A 52 8.63 -6.23 -7.06
N HIS A 53 8.05 -5.23 -6.40
CA HIS A 53 6.74 -4.67 -6.76
C HIS A 53 6.77 -4.08 -8.17
N VAL A 54 7.77 -3.26 -8.46
CA VAL A 54 7.92 -2.64 -9.79
C VAL A 54 8.11 -3.72 -10.86
N LEU A 55 8.96 -4.72 -10.62
CA LEU A 55 9.12 -5.85 -11.53
C LEU A 55 7.81 -6.62 -11.75
N ALA A 56 6.99 -6.82 -10.71
CA ALA A 56 5.72 -7.52 -10.81
C ALA A 56 4.74 -6.83 -11.78
N LEU A 57 4.79 -5.49 -11.88
CA LEU A 57 3.95 -4.71 -12.79
C LEU A 57 4.18 -5.04 -14.27
N ASN A 58 5.32 -5.60 -14.65
CA ASN A 58 5.59 -6.05 -16.01
C ASN A 58 4.81 -7.33 -16.39
N PHE A 59 4.25 -8.03 -15.40
CA PHE A 59 3.67 -9.36 -15.58
C PHE A 59 2.18 -9.43 -15.26
N GLY A 60 1.59 -8.36 -14.74
CA GLY A 60 0.19 -8.35 -14.31
C GLY A 60 -0.39 -6.93 -14.21
N THR A 61 -1.71 -6.88 -14.09
CA THR A 61 -2.44 -5.61 -14.09
C THR A 61 -2.07 -4.82 -12.85
N VAL A 62 -2.16 -3.50 -12.94
CA VAL A 62 -1.91 -2.65 -11.78
C VAL A 62 -2.84 -3.06 -10.64
N ALA A 63 -4.11 -3.35 -10.93
CA ALA A 63 -5.08 -3.82 -9.95
C ALA A 63 -4.64 -5.12 -9.25
N VAL A 64 -4.15 -6.12 -10.02
CA VAL A 64 -3.68 -7.41 -9.48
C VAL A 64 -2.47 -7.22 -8.59
N VAL A 65 -1.46 -6.48 -9.05
CA VAL A 65 -0.22 -6.27 -8.29
C VAL A 65 -0.50 -5.50 -7.00
N GLN A 66 -1.38 -4.48 -7.06
CA GLN A 66 -1.80 -3.73 -5.87
C GLN A 66 -2.55 -4.60 -4.87
N ALA A 67 -3.47 -5.45 -5.35
CA ALA A 67 -4.16 -6.40 -4.50
C ALA A 67 -3.18 -7.36 -3.82
N LEU A 68 -2.26 -7.97 -4.57
CA LEU A 68 -1.23 -8.85 -4.02
C LEU A 68 -0.31 -8.11 -3.03
N GLY A 69 -0.03 -6.83 -3.25
CA GLY A 69 0.75 -6.00 -2.32
C GLY A 69 0.12 -5.90 -0.91
N THR A 70 -1.20 -5.99 -0.79
CA THR A 70 -1.88 -5.97 0.52
C THR A 70 -1.58 -7.20 1.39
N LEU A 71 -1.05 -8.28 0.80
CA LEU A 71 -0.59 -9.47 1.52
C LEU A 71 0.48 -9.12 2.56
N THR A 72 1.14 -7.96 2.43
CA THR A 72 2.07 -7.42 3.42
C THR A 72 1.50 -7.48 4.84
N LEU A 73 0.23 -7.09 5.03
CA LEU A 73 -0.40 -7.16 6.35
C LEU A 73 -0.70 -8.60 6.77
N LEU A 74 -1.12 -9.45 5.83
CA LEU A 74 -1.34 -10.87 6.10
C LEU A 74 -0.07 -11.59 6.50
N PHE A 75 1.10 -11.21 5.96
CA PHE A 75 2.39 -11.74 6.39
C PHE A 75 2.88 -11.12 7.70
N ALA A 76 2.57 -9.85 7.97
CA ALA A 76 2.95 -9.19 9.22
C ALA A 76 2.26 -9.81 10.46
N LEU A 77 1.02 -10.28 10.32
CA LEU A 77 0.23 -10.88 11.40
C LEU A 77 0.84 -12.16 12.01
N PRO A 78 1.15 -13.23 11.25
CA PRO A 78 1.75 -14.44 11.81
C PRO A 78 3.11 -14.15 12.44
N ILE A 79 3.89 -13.22 11.89
CA ILE A 79 5.16 -12.79 12.48
C ILE A 79 4.92 -12.20 13.88
N GLN A 80 3.88 -11.37 14.06
CA GLN A 80 3.50 -10.81 15.36
C GLN A 80 2.94 -11.88 16.31
N VAL A 81 2.07 -12.77 15.84
CA VAL A 81 1.47 -13.84 16.65
C VAL A 81 2.54 -14.78 17.20
N ILE A 82 3.48 -15.22 16.37
CA ILE A 82 4.59 -16.09 16.78
C ILE A 82 5.48 -15.38 17.79
N ARG A 83 5.72 -14.08 17.60
CA ARG A 83 6.65 -13.28 18.42
C ARG A 83 6.08 -12.87 19.77
N TYR A 84 4.79 -12.56 19.83
CA TYR A 84 4.13 -12.04 21.04
C TYR A 84 3.18 -13.07 21.66
N HIS A 85 3.12 -14.29 21.13
CA HIS A 85 2.27 -15.39 21.59
C HIS A 85 0.79 -15.00 21.78
N THR A 86 0.29 -14.12 20.91
CA THR A 86 -1.07 -13.61 20.98
C THR A 86 -2.04 -14.50 20.20
N ARG A 87 -3.23 -14.75 20.76
CA ARG A 87 -4.29 -15.51 20.06
C ARG A 87 -5.04 -14.59 19.09
N LEU A 88 -5.24 -15.04 17.86
CA LEU A 88 -6.08 -14.33 16.89
C LEU A 88 -7.56 -14.43 17.27
N SER A 89 -8.27 -13.31 17.23
CA SER A 89 -9.72 -13.29 17.44
C SER A 89 -10.46 -13.86 16.23
N ARG A 90 -11.70 -14.31 16.41
CA ARG A 90 -12.59 -14.72 15.30
C ARG A 90 -12.75 -13.62 14.27
N ALA A 91 -12.79 -12.38 14.72
CA ALA A 91 -12.91 -11.22 13.85
C ALA A 91 -11.65 -11.03 12.98
N ALA A 92 -10.44 -11.34 13.48
CA ALA A 92 -9.22 -11.30 12.68
C ALA A 92 -9.23 -12.38 11.58
N TRP A 93 -9.78 -13.56 11.87
CA TRP A 93 -9.99 -14.61 10.87
C TRP A 93 -10.97 -14.19 9.77
N LEU A 94 -12.09 -13.55 10.14
CA LEU A 94 -13.06 -13.06 9.16
C LEU A 94 -12.43 -12.01 8.23
N GLU A 95 -11.65 -11.08 8.78
CA GLU A 95 -10.97 -10.06 7.97
C GLU A 95 -9.90 -10.65 7.06
N ALA A 96 -9.13 -11.62 7.53
CA ALA A 96 -8.19 -12.35 6.69
C ALA A 96 -8.91 -13.09 5.56
N ALA A 97 -10.05 -13.73 5.86
CA ALA A 97 -10.88 -14.39 4.85
C ALA A 97 -11.43 -13.39 3.82
N MET A 98 -11.89 -12.21 4.25
CA MET A 98 -12.32 -11.13 3.35
C MET A 98 -11.19 -10.66 2.43
N THR A 99 -9.99 -10.47 2.96
CA THR A 99 -8.81 -10.10 2.16
C THR A 99 -8.47 -11.15 1.12
N VAL A 100 -8.44 -12.42 1.50
CA VAL A 100 -8.14 -13.53 0.58
C VAL A 100 -9.24 -13.70 -0.47
N ALA A 101 -10.51 -13.61 -0.10
CA ALA A 101 -11.63 -13.74 -1.01
C ALA A 101 -11.65 -12.61 -2.06
N GLY A 102 -11.48 -11.35 -1.63
CA GLY A 102 -11.41 -10.22 -2.55
C GLY A 102 -10.21 -10.31 -3.49
N LEU A 103 -9.04 -10.73 -2.98
CA LEU A 103 -7.86 -10.99 -3.82
C LEU A 103 -8.12 -12.08 -4.87
N ALA A 104 -8.72 -13.20 -4.46
CA ALA A 104 -9.03 -14.30 -5.38
C ALA A 104 -10.00 -13.86 -6.48
N LEU A 105 -11.00 -13.03 -6.15
CA LEU A 105 -11.93 -12.46 -7.12
C LEU A 105 -11.22 -11.52 -8.10
N ILE A 106 -10.37 -10.61 -7.62
CA ILE A 106 -9.59 -9.71 -8.49
C ILE A 106 -8.72 -10.53 -9.45
N LEU A 107 -7.96 -11.50 -8.94
CA LEU A 107 -7.13 -12.38 -9.77
C LEU A 107 -7.93 -13.16 -10.81
N SER A 108 -9.13 -13.62 -10.46
CA SER A 108 -9.98 -14.41 -11.35
C SER A 108 -10.66 -13.57 -12.43
N LEU A 109 -10.88 -12.28 -12.16
CA LEU A 109 -11.60 -11.36 -13.03
C LEU A 109 -10.67 -10.48 -13.87
N SER A 110 -9.43 -10.21 -13.45
CA SER A 110 -8.51 -9.37 -14.23
C SER A 110 -8.02 -10.05 -15.50
N VAL A 111 -7.93 -9.27 -16.58
CA VAL A 111 -7.40 -9.67 -17.88
C VAL A 111 -6.26 -8.73 -18.23
N GLU A 112 -5.07 -9.28 -18.45
CA GLU A 112 -3.91 -8.51 -18.88
C GLU A 112 -4.07 -8.08 -20.35
N SER A 113 -3.62 -6.88 -20.68
CA SER A 113 -3.45 -6.45 -22.07
C SER A 113 -2.18 -7.10 -22.67
N GLU A 114 -2.25 -7.52 -23.92
CA GLU A 114 -1.06 -8.02 -24.64
C GLU A 114 -0.11 -6.87 -25.06
N ALA A 115 -0.62 -5.64 -25.10
CA ALA A 115 0.17 -4.48 -25.46
C ALA A 115 1.07 -4.02 -24.29
N PRO A 116 2.33 -3.63 -24.56
CA PRO A 116 3.17 -2.99 -23.56
C PRO A 116 2.50 -1.73 -23.01
N ALA A 117 2.58 -1.52 -21.69
CA ALA A 117 1.96 -0.41 -20.99
C ALA A 117 2.70 0.93 -21.23
N LEU A 118 2.78 1.39 -22.47
CA LEU A 118 3.48 2.62 -22.83
C LEU A 118 2.57 3.85 -22.68
N LEU A 119 3.15 4.97 -22.24
CA LEU A 119 2.48 6.27 -22.18
C LEU A 119 3.23 7.29 -23.02
N THR A 120 2.48 8.17 -23.67
CA THR A 120 3.04 9.35 -24.34
C THR A 120 3.40 10.42 -23.31
N GLU A 121 4.38 11.27 -23.61
CA GLU A 121 4.75 12.41 -22.73
C GLU A 121 3.54 13.28 -22.34
N PRO A 122 2.64 13.69 -23.26
CA PRO A 122 1.45 14.44 -22.88
C PRO A 122 0.53 13.69 -21.91
N ALA A 123 0.40 12.37 -22.04
CA ALA A 123 -0.41 11.57 -21.11
C ALA A 123 0.25 11.54 -19.71
N VAL A 124 1.57 11.39 -19.65
CA VAL A 124 2.35 11.46 -18.39
C VAL A 124 2.18 12.83 -17.72
N GLU A 125 2.29 13.92 -18.48
CA GLU A 125 2.13 15.29 -17.98
C GLU A 125 0.72 15.55 -17.45
N VAL A 126 -0.31 15.15 -18.19
CA VAL A 126 -1.72 15.31 -17.78
C VAL A 126 -2.02 14.52 -16.52
N VAL A 127 -1.64 13.24 -16.46
CA VAL A 127 -1.83 12.39 -15.28
C VAL A 127 -1.05 12.95 -14.09
N GLY A 128 0.19 13.41 -14.31
CA GLY A 128 1.01 14.08 -13.31
C GLY A 128 0.33 15.33 -12.76
N ALA A 129 -0.14 16.23 -13.62
CA ALA A 129 -0.80 17.48 -13.24
C ALA A 129 -2.10 17.23 -12.46
N ILE A 130 -2.95 16.31 -12.93
CA ILE A 130 -4.20 15.94 -12.24
C ILE A 130 -3.88 15.39 -10.85
N THR A 131 -2.92 14.48 -10.75
CA THR A 131 -2.54 13.85 -9.48
C THR A 131 -1.97 14.87 -8.51
N ALA A 132 -1.06 15.74 -8.97
CA ALA A 132 -0.51 16.82 -8.17
C ALA A 132 -1.61 17.78 -7.68
N GLY A 133 -2.58 18.12 -8.53
CA GLY A 133 -3.74 18.93 -8.19
C GLY A 133 -4.62 18.28 -7.12
N VAL A 134 -4.92 16.99 -7.24
CA VAL A 134 -5.69 16.23 -6.24
C VAL A 134 -4.94 16.17 -4.90
N VAL A 135 -3.65 15.83 -4.92
CA VAL A 135 -2.79 15.79 -3.72
C VAL A 135 -2.77 17.15 -3.03
N PHE A 136 -2.59 18.22 -3.80
CA PHE A 136 -2.59 19.59 -3.30
C PHE A 136 -3.95 19.98 -2.69
N ALA A 137 -5.05 19.76 -3.42
CA ALA A 137 -6.40 20.10 -2.97
C ALA A 137 -6.80 19.34 -1.71
N CYS A 138 -6.59 18.02 -1.66
CA CYS A 138 -6.86 17.20 -0.47
C CYS A 138 -6.00 17.65 0.71
N SER A 139 -4.72 17.93 0.48
CA SER A 139 -3.82 18.42 1.53
C SER A 139 -4.30 19.74 2.09
N LEU A 140 -4.58 20.71 1.21
CA LEU A 140 -5.04 22.05 1.58
C LEU A 140 -6.39 22.01 2.33
N ALA A 141 -7.34 21.20 1.87
CA ALA A 141 -8.59 20.96 2.57
C ALA A 141 -8.37 20.31 3.95
N GLY A 142 -7.42 19.37 4.03
CA GLY A 142 -7.02 18.73 5.28
C GLY A 142 -6.45 19.73 6.30
N TRP A 143 -5.62 20.68 5.87
CA TRP A 143 -5.09 21.74 6.75
C TRP A 143 -6.15 22.66 7.34
N ARG A 144 -7.30 22.81 6.66
CA ARG A 144 -8.43 23.62 7.13
C ARG A 144 -9.48 22.82 7.92
N SER A 145 -9.25 21.52 8.09
CA SER A 145 -10.22 20.60 8.69
C SER A 145 -9.85 20.22 10.12
N GLY A 146 -10.84 19.72 10.88
CA GLY A 146 -10.60 19.10 12.20
C GLY A 146 -9.70 17.85 12.11
N PRO A 147 -9.11 17.39 13.24
CA PRO A 147 -8.05 16.38 13.25
C PRO A 147 -8.38 15.08 12.50
N ARG A 148 -9.61 14.56 12.67
CA ARG A 148 -10.06 13.33 12.02
C ARG A 148 -10.17 13.46 10.50
N MET A 149 -10.79 14.54 10.02
CA MET A 149 -10.97 14.77 8.58
C MET A 149 -9.63 15.10 7.91
N ARG A 150 -8.77 15.89 8.58
CA ARG A 150 -7.39 16.13 8.14
C ARG A 150 -6.66 14.81 7.89
N ALA A 151 -6.73 13.89 8.83
CA ALA A 151 -6.06 12.60 8.75
C ALA A 151 -6.57 11.76 7.57
N VAL A 152 -7.89 11.74 7.34
CA VAL A 152 -8.50 11.06 6.19
C VAL A 152 -8.08 11.70 4.87
N LEU A 153 -8.14 13.03 4.74
CA LEU A 153 -7.80 13.74 3.50
C LEU A 153 -6.32 13.61 3.13
N LEU A 154 -5.41 13.69 4.11
CA LEU A 154 -3.98 13.47 3.88
C LEU A 154 -3.71 12.00 3.49
N ALA A 155 -4.37 11.03 4.12
CA ALA A 155 -4.23 9.63 3.75
C ALA A 155 -4.78 9.32 2.35
N ALA A 156 -5.88 9.97 1.95
CA ALA A 156 -6.41 9.87 0.60
C ALA A 156 -5.44 10.46 -0.44
N ALA A 157 -4.86 11.64 -0.15
CA ALA A 157 -3.82 12.25 -0.98
C ALA A 157 -2.60 11.33 -1.13
N ALA A 158 -2.13 10.75 -0.02
CA ALA A 158 -1.04 9.78 -0.03
C ALA A 158 -1.37 8.55 -0.89
N GLY A 159 -2.57 8.00 -0.74
CA GLY A 159 -3.03 6.87 -1.52
C GLY A 159 -3.09 7.18 -3.02
N ALA A 160 -3.60 8.34 -3.40
CA ALA A 160 -3.63 8.76 -4.80
C ALA A 160 -2.22 8.91 -5.40
N ALA A 161 -1.30 9.53 -4.66
CA ALA A 161 0.08 9.68 -5.07
C ALA A 161 0.76 8.31 -5.29
N PHE A 162 0.62 7.38 -4.34
CA PHE A 162 1.19 6.03 -4.48
C PHE A 162 0.56 5.24 -5.63
N GLY A 163 -0.75 5.36 -5.83
CA GLY A 163 -1.45 4.62 -6.88
C GLY A 163 -0.94 5.03 -8.26
N ILE A 164 -0.83 6.34 -8.48
CA ILE A 164 -0.30 6.88 -9.74
C ILE A 164 1.21 6.64 -9.88
N ALA A 165 1.98 6.69 -8.79
CA ALA A 165 3.39 6.29 -8.84
C ALA A 165 3.56 4.84 -9.32
N SER A 166 2.67 3.92 -8.91
CA SER A 166 2.69 2.54 -9.39
C SER A 166 2.34 2.44 -10.88
N VAL A 167 1.35 3.19 -11.36
CA VAL A 167 0.96 3.22 -12.77
C VAL A 167 2.11 3.76 -13.63
N LEU A 168 2.70 4.88 -13.24
CA LEU A 168 3.85 5.45 -13.93
C LEU A 168 5.08 4.53 -13.85
N SER A 169 5.26 3.78 -12.75
CA SER A 169 6.32 2.77 -12.65
C SER A 169 6.13 1.64 -13.66
N LYS A 170 4.89 1.19 -13.87
CA LYS A 170 4.56 0.20 -14.92
C LYS A 170 4.94 0.74 -16.29
N ALA A 171 4.61 2.01 -16.58
CA ALA A 171 4.95 2.63 -17.86
C ALA A 171 6.46 2.83 -18.08
N VAL A 172 7.17 3.31 -17.06
CA VAL A 172 8.63 3.45 -17.08
C VAL A 172 9.29 2.09 -17.31
N LEU A 173 8.82 1.05 -16.63
CA LEU A 173 9.36 -0.29 -16.79
C LEU A 173 9.07 -0.86 -18.19
N ALA A 174 7.85 -0.69 -18.70
CA ALA A 174 7.49 -1.12 -20.05
C ALA A 174 8.33 -0.42 -21.13
N ALA A 175 8.57 0.88 -20.98
CA ALA A 175 9.45 1.63 -21.88
C ALA A 175 10.90 1.11 -21.81
N PHE A 176 11.39 0.84 -20.60
CA PHE A 176 12.73 0.28 -20.40
C PHE A 176 12.88 -1.12 -21.01
N THR A 177 11.90 -2.01 -20.84
CA THR A 177 11.98 -3.38 -21.36
C THR A 177 11.80 -3.46 -22.87
N THR A 178 11.13 -2.49 -23.49
CA THR A 178 10.92 -2.44 -24.94
C THR A 178 12.03 -1.71 -25.69
N GLY A 179 12.60 -0.64 -25.13
CA GLY A 179 13.56 0.22 -25.84
C GLY A 179 14.80 0.63 -25.04
N GLY A 180 15.02 0.05 -23.86
CA GLY A 180 16.16 0.36 -23.00
C GLY A 180 16.07 1.74 -22.33
N LEU A 181 17.20 2.22 -21.77
CA LEU A 181 17.25 3.50 -21.04
C LEU A 181 16.85 4.71 -21.90
N ALA A 182 17.14 4.69 -23.21
CA ALA A 182 16.82 5.80 -24.11
C ALA A 182 15.30 5.97 -24.34
N ALA A 183 14.51 4.91 -24.14
CA ALA A 183 13.06 4.97 -24.26
C ALA A 183 12.36 5.45 -22.97
N VAL A 184 13.08 5.52 -21.85
CA VAL A 184 12.50 5.92 -20.56
C VAL A 184 12.25 7.42 -20.53
N SER A 185 10.99 7.80 -20.35
CA SER A 185 10.60 9.18 -20.04
C SER A 185 11.22 9.65 -18.72
N VAL A 186 12.08 10.66 -18.80
CA VAL A 186 12.66 11.32 -17.61
C VAL A 186 11.56 11.95 -16.77
N THR A 187 10.53 12.53 -17.40
CA THR A 187 9.36 13.10 -16.75
C THR A 187 8.64 12.03 -15.92
N ALA A 188 8.32 10.88 -16.53
CA ALA A 188 7.63 9.79 -15.85
C ALA A 188 8.45 9.26 -14.66
N ALA A 189 9.75 9.01 -14.86
CA ALA A 189 10.64 8.53 -13.80
C ALA A 189 10.75 9.54 -12.63
N THR A 190 10.79 10.83 -12.95
CA THR A 190 10.82 11.91 -11.95
C THR A 190 9.50 11.96 -11.16
N LEU A 191 8.36 11.85 -11.84
CA LEU A 191 7.04 11.82 -11.20
C LEU A 191 6.84 10.59 -10.32
N VAL A 192 7.36 9.41 -10.71
CA VAL A 192 7.38 8.22 -9.85
C VAL A 192 8.09 8.53 -8.53
N GLY A 193 9.29 9.10 -8.58
CA GLY A 193 10.04 9.49 -7.39
C GLY A 193 9.31 10.55 -6.56
N ALA A 194 8.85 11.62 -7.21
CA ALA A 194 8.16 12.73 -6.56
C ALA A 194 6.88 12.28 -5.83
N PHE A 195 6.02 11.51 -6.48
CA PHE A 195 4.79 11.01 -5.87
C PHE A 195 5.05 9.96 -4.79
N SER A 196 6.06 9.09 -4.95
CA SER A 196 6.43 8.12 -3.92
C SER A 196 6.91 8.82 -2.64
N VAL A 197 7.79 9.81 -2.77
CA VAL A 197 8.31 10.59 -1.63
C VAL A 197 7.21 11.44 -1.00
N THR A 198 6.40 12.12 -1.82
CA THR A 198 5.30 12.97 -1.35
C THR A 198 4.23 12.14 -0.65
N GLY A 199 3.83 11.03 -1.25
CA GLY A 199 2.86 10.09 -0.67
C GLY A 199 3.35 9.55 0.66
N TYR A 200 4.63 9.20 0.77
CA TYR A 200 5.23 8.77 2.04
C TYR A 200 5.17 9.89 3.09
N ALA A 201 5.66 11.08 2.76
CA ALA A 201 5.70 12.21 3.70
C ALA A 201 4.29 12.59 4.20
N ILE A 202 3.33 12.74 3.29
CA ILE A 202 1.94 13.10 3.62
C ILE A 202 1.24 11.95 4.38
N GLY A 203 1.52 10.70 4.01
CA GLY A 203 1.08 9.51 4.75
C GLY A 203 1.53 9.55 6.21
N GLN A 204 2.79 9.86 6.47
CA GLN A 204 3.29 10.03 7.84
C GLN A 204 2.60 11.18 8.59
N LEU A 205 2.32 12.30 7.91
CA LEU A 205 1.60 13.44 8.49
C LEU A 205 0.14 13.11 8.83
N SER A 206 -0.47 12.18 8.09
CA SER A 206 -1.86 11.76 8.29
C SER A 206 -2.08 11.08 9.65
N TYR A 207 -1.07 10.39 10.19
CA TYR A 207 -1.15 9.74 11.50
C TYR A 207 -1.15 10.73 12.68
N ARG A 208 -0.68 11.97 12.47
CA ARG A 208 -0.55 12.96 13.54
C ARG A 208 -1.93 13.45 14.00
N GLY A 209 -2.27 13.18 15.26
CA GLY A 209 -3.47 13.70 15.94
C GLY A 209 -4.75 12.90 15.75
N ALA A 210 -4.75 11.83 14.94
CA ALA A 210 -5.93 10.98 14.70
C ALA A 210 -5.70 9.48 14.92
N GLY A 211 -4.47 9.09 15.30
CA GLY A 211 -4.08 7.69 15.42
C GLY A 211 -3.87 6.99 14.08
N LEU A 212 -3.58 5.70 14.13
CA LEU A 212 -3.21 4.89 12.95
C LEU A 212 -4.42 4.37 12.18
N ALA A 213 -5.51 4.04 12.90
CA ALA A 213 -6.62 3.26 12.36
C ALA A 213 -7.28 3.89 11.12
N ALA A 214 -7.72 5.14 11.22
CA ALA A 214 -8.45 5.80 10.13
C ALA A 214 -7.56 6.14 8.92
N PRO A 215 -6.36 6.72 9.08
CA PRO A 215 -5.50 6.99 7.94
C PRO A 215 -5.02 5.73 7.22
N LEU A 216 -4.69 4.67 7.97
CA LEU A 216 -4.30 3.39 7.41
C LEU A 216 -5.46 2.73 6.66
N ALA A 217 -6.69 2.90 7.16
CA ALA A 217 -7.90 2.48 6.46
C ALA A 217 -8.02 3.19 5.10
N THR A 218 -7.93 4.51 5.12
CA THR A 218 -8.11 5.34 3.94
C THR A 218 -7.07 5.03 2.88
N VAL A 219 -5.77 5.01 3.23
CA VAL A 219 -4.71 4.74 2.24
C VAL A 219 -4.81 3.34 1.65
N SER A 220 -5.20 2.33 2.45
CA SER A 220 -5.37 0.94 2.00
C SER A 220 -6.51 0.76 1.01
N VAL A 221 -7.45 1.70 0.96
CA VAL A 221 -8.57 1.71 0.01
C VAL A 221 -8.27 2.64 -1.16
N THR A 222 -7.85 3.87 -0.90
CA THR A 222 -7.62 4.88 -1.94
C THR A 222 -6.49 4.49 -2.89
N ASN A 223 -5.38 3.93 -2.38
CA ASN A 223 -4.25 3.53 -3.21
C ASN A 223 -4.64 2.50 -4.31
N PRO A 224 -5.14 1.30 -3.98
CA PRO A 224 -5.49 0.32 -4.99
C PRO A 224 -6.64 0.79 -5.90
N LEU A 225 -7.60 1.60 -5.40
CA LEU A 225 -8.67 2.14 -6.23
C LEU A 225 -8.17 3.12 -7.29
N VAL A 226 -7.32 4.08 -6.90
CA VAL A 226 -6.74 5.04 -7.84
C VAL A 226 -5.85 4.31 -8.86
N ALA A 227 -5.04 3.36 -8.39
CA ALA A 227 -4.18 2.58 -9.26
C ALA A 227 -4.96 1.72 -10.27
N ALA A 228 -6.02 1.03 -9.82
CA ALA A 228 -6.87 0.22 -10.70
C ALA A 228 -7.64 1.08 -11.71
N PHE A 229 -8.18 2.24 -11.28
CA PHE A 229 -8.89 3.15 -12.17
C PHE A 229 -7.97 3.73 -13.24
N ALA A 230 -6.79 4.21 -12.84
CA ALA A 230 -5.80 4.73 -13.77
C ALA A 230 -5.23 3.63 -14.69
N GLY A 231 -5.00 2.41 -14.20
CA GLY A 231 -4.60 1.27 -15.03
C GLY A 231 -5.65 0.91 -16.08
N ALA A 232 -6.93 0.89 -15.71
CA ALA A 232 -8.03 0.65 -16.64
C ALA A 232 -8.15 1.74 -17.71
N LEU A 233 -7.96 3.01 -17.34
CA LEU A 233 -8.06 4.14 -18.28
C LEU A 233 -6.85 4.28 -19.20
N LEU A 234 -5.63 4.09 -18.67
CA LEU A 234 -4.39 4.41 -19.37
C LEU A 234 -3.80 3.24 -20.12
N PHE A 235 -4.05 2.01 -19.66
CA PHE A 235 -3.50 0.79 -20.26
C PHE A 235 -4.60 -0.14 -20.80
N GLU A 236 -5.86 0.32 -20.78
CA GLU A 236 -7.02 -0.46 -21.17
C GLU A 236 -7.10 -1.82 -20.43
N GLU A 237 -6.66 -1.85 -19.17
CA GLU A 237 -6.75 -3.06 -18.34
C GLU A 237 -8.22 -3.46 -18.17
N ARG A 238 -8.54 -4.69 -18.59
CA ARG A 238 -9.92 -5.19 -18.67
C ARG A 238 -10.24 -6.13 -17.53
N ALA A 239 -11.52 -6.26 -17.26
CA ALA A 239 -12.06 -7.36 -16.48
C ALA A 239 -12.80 -8.35 -17.40
N ARG A 240 -12.75 -9.63 -17.06
CA ARG A 240 -13.62 -10.67 -17.63
C ARG A 240 -15.06 -10.22 -17.45
N PHE A 241 -15.91 -10.51 -18.44
CA PHE A 241 -17.32 -10.10 -18.45
C PHE A 241 -17.54 -8.57 -18.58
N GLY A 242 -16.54 -7.81 -19.04
CA GLY A 242 -16.69 -6.40 -19.40
C GLY A 242 -17.08 -5.51 -18.21
N ALA A 243 -18.09 -4.66 -18.37
CA ALA A 243 -18.53 -3.71 -17.34
C ALA A 243 -18.98 -4.40 -16.05
N ALA A 244 -19.67 -5.54 -16.14
CA ALA A 244 -20.06 -6.33 -14.96
C ALA A 244 -18.82 -6.85 -14.21
N GLY A 245 -17.78 -7.24 -14.94
CA GLY A 245 -16.47 -7.59 -14.38
C GLY A 245 -15.83 -6.44 -13.62
N LEU A 246 -15.85 -5.23 -14.18
CA LEU A 246 -15.28 -4.04 -13.52
C LEU A 246 -16.01 -3.72 -12.21
N VAL A 247 -17.34 -3.80 -12.21
CA VAL A 247 -18.14 -3.64 -10.98
C VAL A 247 -17.77 -4.70 -9.94
N ALA A 248 -17.61 -5.96 -10.37
CA ALA A 248 -17.22 -7.05 -9.49
C ALA A 248 -15.79 -6.89 -8.94
N VAL A 249 -14.84 -6.41 -9.75
CA VAL A 249 -13.47 -6.06 -9.31
C VAL A 249 -13.50 -4.92 -8.28
N GLY A 250 -14.31 -3.88 -8.53
CA GLY A 250 -14.50 -2.79 -7.57
C GLY A 250 -15.07 -3.27 -6.23
N ALA A 251 -16.10 -4.11 -6.27
CA ALA A 251 -16.69 -4.71 -5.06
C ALA A 251 -15.67 -5.61 -4.33
N ALA A 252 -14.91 -6.43 -5.06
CA ALA A 252 -13.86 -7.27 -4.49
C ALA A 252 -12.75 -6.44 -3.82
N ALA A 253 -12.35 -5.32 -4.44
CA ALA A 253 -11.37 -4.38 -3.86
C ALA A 253 -11.89 -3.74 -2.56
N LEU A 254 -13.18 -3.40 -2.48
CA LEU A 254 -13.79 -2.88 -1.25
C LEU A 254 -13.82 -3.92 -0.13
N ILE A 255 -14.24 -5.16 -0.42
CA ILE A 255 -14.26 -6.28 0.55
C ILE A 255 -12.84 -6.54 1.06
N MET A 256 -11.89 -6.64 0.14
CA MET A 256 -10.49 -6.84 0.43
C MET A 256 -9.92 -5.71 1.29
N GLY A 257 -10.20 -4.47 0.91
CA GLY A 257 -9.84 -3.27 1.64
C GLY A 257 -10.36 -3.32 3.07
N TRP A 258 -11.64 -3.63 3.29
CA TRP A 258 -12.20 -3.76 4.63
C TRP A 258 -11.50 -4.82 5.49
N GLY A 259 -11.16 -5.97 4.92
CA GLY A 259 -10.34 -6.98 5.60
C GLY A 259 -8.97 -6.44 6.02
N VAL A 260 -8.25 -5.82 5.08
CA VAL A 260 -6.92 -5.23 5.29
C VAL A 260 -6.97 -4.16 6.39
N VAL A 261 -7.92 -3.22 6.28
CA VAL A 261 -8.13 -2.17 7.28
C VAL A 261 -8.34 -2.78 8.66
N GLY A 262 -9.21 -3.77 8.72
CA GLY A 262 -9.56 -4.43 9.95
C GLY A 262 -8.38 -5.08 10.66
N LEU A 263 -7.57 -5.83 9.91
CA LEU A 263 -6.34 -6.44 10.38
C LEU A 263 -5.34 -5.38 10.87
N ALA A 264 -5.23 -4.28 10.14
CA ALA A 264 -4.35 -3.17 10.46
C ALA A 264 -4.73 -2.50 11.79
N ARG A 265 -6.03 -2.24 12.01
CA ARG A 265 -6.55 -1.66 13.25
C ARG A 265 -6.25 -2.55 14.46
N ARG A 266 -6.40 -3.87 14.33
CA ARG A 266 -6.13 -4.81 15.42
C ARG A 266 -4.65 -4.90 15.75
N SER A 267 -3.80 -4.92 14.73
CA SER A 267 -2.35 -4.90 14.92
C SER A 267 -1.95 -3.66 15.74
N ALA A 268 -2.44 -2.48 15.34
CA ALA A 268 -2.17 -1.22 16.05
C ALA A 268 -2.71 -1.21 17.50
N ALA A 269 -3.88 -1.80 17.75
CA ALA A 269 -4.44 -1.91 19.10
C ALA A 269 -3.59 -2.79 20.02
N SER A 270 -3.03 -3.89 19.51
CA SER A 270 -2.19 -4.80 20.28
C SER A 270 -0.82 -4.20 20.66
N SER A 271 -0.29 -3.27 19.86
CA SER A 271 0.97 -2.58 20.16
C SER A 271 0.82 -1.49 21.25
N GLY A 272 -0.39 -0.99 21.48
CA GLY A 272 -0.68 0.08 22.44
C GLY A 272 -0.85 -0.38 23.90
N THR A 273 -1.10 -1.67 24.15
CA THR A 273 -1.35 -2.22 25.50
C THR A 273 -0.07 -2.64 26.24
N GLY A 274 1.11 -2.31 25.71
CA GLY A 274 2.42 -2.68 26.28
C GLY A 274 3.04 -1.65 27.23
N VAL A 275 2.33 -0.59 27.63
CA VAL A 275 2.76 0.29 28.73
C VAL A 275 2.27 -0.38 30.01
N PRO A 276 3.16 -0.89 30.89
CA PRO A 276 2.74 -1.33 32.21
C PRO A 276 2.12 -0.12 32.89
N GLU A 277 0.85 -0.24 33.27
CA GLU A 277 0.25 0.68 34.23
C GLU A 277 1.20 0.70 35.43
N PRO A 278 1.68 1.88 35.89
CA PRO A 278 2.48 1.91 37.10
C PRO A 278 1.59 1.33 38.19
N VAL A 279 1.97 0.14 38.68
CA VAL A 279 1.32 -0.50 39.81
C VAL A 279 1.30 0.55 40.91
N ARG A 280 0.13 1.16 41.14
CA ARG A 280 -0.09 1.96 42.34
C ARG A 280 -0.03 0.95 43.48
N GLY A 281 1.15 0.85 44.08
CA GLY A 281 1.34 0.03 45.27
C GLY A 281 0.32 0.43 46.33
N PRO A 282 -0.28 -0.53 47.04
CA PRO A 282 -1.18 -0.20 48.14
C PRO A 282 -0.35 0.35 49.30
N GLY A 283 -0.78 1.51 49.83
CA GLY A 283 -0.49 1.88 51.21
C GLY A 283 0.62 2.91 51.42
N GLY A 284 0.17 4.08 51.86
CA GLY A 284 0.97 5.07 52.56
C GLY A 284 0.08 6.01 53.38
N GLU A 285 -1.02 5.50 53.96
CA GLU A 285 -1.63 6.13 55.13
C GLU A 285 -0.74 5.81 56.33
N GLY A 286 -0.15 6.82 56.97
CA GLY A 286 0.64 6.58 58.17
C GLY A 286 1.50 7.75 58.62
N ARG A 287 0.85 8.76 59.22
CA ARG A 287 1.33 9.73 60.21
C ARG A 287 2.41 10.73 59.83
#